data_AF-A0A7Y2XRZ0-F1
#
_entry.id   AF-A0A7Y2XRZ0-F1
#
_cell.length_a   1.000
_cell.length_b   1.000
_cell.length_c   1.000
_cell.angle_alpha   90.00
_cell.angle_beta   90.00
_cell.angle_gamma   90.00
#
_symmetry.space_group_name_H-M   'P 1'
#
loop_
_entity.id
_entity.type
_entity.pdbx_description
1 polymer ?
#
loop_
_entity_poly.entity_id
_entity_poly.type
_entity_poly.pdbx_seq_one_letter_code
_entity_poly.pdbx_strand_id
1 'polypeptide(L)'
;MQNYKQKFFELAMARGNLKFGEFTLKSGRVSPYFFNAGGFDDGRSLEVLADCYAQAVLDAGVSFDMLFGPAYKGIPLAAGIAIMLNASHGRNIPFAYNRKEAKDHGEGGSLVGAELSGNVLITDDVISAGTSVRESINWITRAGARACGVAIALDRQERGQGKMSAAQEVTNEFGIPVIA
;
A
#
# COMPACT_ATOMS: atom_id res chain seq x y z
N MET A 1 -10.91 -12.67 14.66
CA MET A 1 -10.10 -12.03 13.61
C MET A 1 -11.07 -11.55 12.54
N GLN A 2 -10.98 -10.30 12.06
CA GLN A 2 -11.85 -9.85 10.97
C GLN A 2 -11.73 -10.80 9.77
N ASN A 3 -12.84 -11.07 9.07
CA ASN A 3 -12.89 -12.11 8.03
C ASN A 3 -11.83 -11.89 6.93
N TYR A 4 -11.59 -10.65 6.52
CA TYR A 4 -10.57 -10.31 5.51
C TYR A 4 -9.13 -10.60 5.97
N LYS A 5 -8.80 -10.45 7.26
CA LYS A 5 -7.47 -10.77 7.77
C LYS A 5 -7.19 -12.26 7.63
N GLN A 6 -8.17 -13.10 7.95
CA GLN A 6 -8.05 -14.56 7.80
C GLN A 6 -7.88 -14.95 6.33
N LYS A 7 -8.72 -14.41 5.44
CA LYS A 7 -8.61 -14.63 3.99
C LYS A 7 -7.24 -14.24 3.44
N PHE A 8 -6.72 -13.08 3.86
CA PHE A 8 -5.39 -12.63 3.47
C PHE A 8 -4.29 -13.62 3.92
N PHE A 9 -4.31 -14.04 5.19
CA PHE A 9 -3.35 -15.00 5.72
C PHE A 9 -3.41 -16.34 4.99
N GLU A 10 -4.61 -16.87 4.75
CA GLU A 10 -4.82 -18.11 4.01
C GLU A 10 -4.31 -18.01 2.57
N LEU A 11 -4.64 -16.91 1.87
CA LEU A 11 -4.15 -16.64 0.52
C LEU A 11 -2.62 -16.56 0.49
N ALA A 12 -2.02 -15.79 1.40
CA ALA A 12 -0.58 -15.57 1.45
C ALA A 12 0.17 -16.87 1.72
N MET A 13 -0.35 -17.73 2.58
CA MET A 13 0.21 -19.07 2.84
C MET A 13 0.04 -19.99 1.63
N ALA A 14 -1.16 -20.06 1.04
CA ALA A 14 -1.46 -20.95 -0.08
C ALA A 14 -0.62 -20.64 -1.32
N ARG A 15 -0.31 -19.36 -1.55
CA ARG A 15 0.55 -18.90 -2.66
C ARG A 15 2.04 -18.91 -2.30
N GLY A 16 2.39 -19.21 -1.05
CA GLY A 16 3.77 -19.15 -0.57
C GLY A 16 4.35 -17.74 -0.51
N ASN A 17 3.51 -16.69 -0.55
CA ASN A 17 3.91 -15.31 -0.31
C ASN A 17 4.32 -15.09 1.14
N LEU A 18 3.69 -15.80 2.08
CA LEU A 18 4.07 -15.87 3.48
C LEU A 18 4.66 -17.24 3.76
N LYS A 19 5.88 -17.27 4.28
CA LYS A 19 6.59 -18.50 4.66
C LYS A 19 7.15 -18.38 6.06
N PHE A 20 7.16 -19.50 6.79
CA PHE A 20 7.82 -19.62 8.09
C PHE A 20 9.07 -20.49 7.95
N GLY A 21 10.12 -20.14 8.68
CA GLY A 21 11.45 -20.74 8.54
C GLY A 21 12.54 -19.72 8.87
N GLU A 22 13.78 -19.99 8.46
CA GLU A 22 14.90 -19.08 8.70
C GLU A 22 15.21 -18.26 7.43
N PHE A 23 15.07 -16.93 7.50
CA PHE A 23 15.29 -16.03 6.37
C PHE A 23 16.20 -14.87 6.73
N THR A 24 17.24 -14.63 5.93
CA THR A 24 18.09 -13.43 6.05
C THR A 24 17.47 -12.26 5.28
N LEU A 25 17.09 -11.20 6.00
CA LEU A 25 16.51 -9.99 5.42
C LEU A 25 17.58 -9.09 4.78
N LYS A 26 17.16 -8.10 3.96
CA LYS A 26 18.07 -7.07 3.42
C LYS A 26 18.84 -6.29 4.49
N SER A 27 18.31 -6.23 5.72
CA SER A 27 18.97 -5.63 6.88
C SER A 27 20.04 -6.51 7.51
N GLY A 28 20.22 -7.75 7.04
CA GLY A 28 21.10 -8.77 7.64
C GLY A 28 20.47 -9.51 8.83
N ARG A 29 19.27 -9.11 9.29
CA ARG A 29 18.56 -9.79 10.38
C ARG A 29 18.07 -11.17 9.93
N VAL A 30 18.15 -12.15 10.83
CA VAL A 30 17.50 -13.45 10.68
C VAL A 30 16.05 -13.35 11.17
N SER A 31 15.10 -13.66 10.29
CA SER A 31 13.66 -13.58 10.54
C SER A 31 13.04 -14.97 10.54
N PRO A 32 12.10 -15.28 11.47
CA PRO A 32 11.39 -16.56 11.50
C PRO A 32 10.30 -16.68 10.42
N TYR A 33 10.10 -15.61 9.64
CA TYR A 33 9.16 -15.58 8.53
C TYR A 33 9.67 -14.67 7.40
N PHE A 34 9.12 -14.88 6.21
CA PHE A 34 9.33 -14.01 5.06
C PHE A 34 8.01 -13.75 4.36
N PHE A 35 7.79 -12.48 4.02
CA PHE A 35 6.64 -12.04 3.25
C PHE A 35 7.09 -11.34 1.97
N ASN A 36 6.51 -11.75 0.84
CA ASN A 36 6.72 -11.13 -0.46
C ASN A 36 5.39 -10.97 -1.18
N ALA A 37 4.87 -9.74 -1.26
CA ALA A 37 3.63 -9.48 -2.00
C ALA A 37 3.75 -9.68 -3.52
N GLY A 38 4.96 -9.77 -4.07
CA GLY A 38 5.17 -9.93 -5.51
C GLY A 38 4.65 -11.25 -6.09
N GLY A 39 4.35 -12.27 -5.28
CA GLY A 39 3.75 -13.53 -5.74
C GLY A 39 2.21 -13.53 -5.81
N PHE A 40 1.56 -12.39 -5.54
CA PHE A 40 0.15 -12.19 -5.89
C PHE A 40 0.06 -11.73 -7.35
N ASP A 41 0.43 -12.64 -8.24
CA ASP A 41 0.83 -12.39 -9.64
C ASP A 41 -0.18 -12.90 -10.67
N ASP A 42 -1.36 -13.33 -10.22
CA ASP A 42 -2.49 -13.70 -11.09
C ASP A 42 -3.76 -12.93 -10.72
N GLY A 43 -4.73 -12.94 -11.63
CA GLY A 43 -5.97 -12.19 -11.46
C GLY A 43 -6.74 -12.57 -10.19
N ARG A 44 -6.71 -13.85 -9.80
CA ARG A 44 -7.45 -14.33 -8.62
C ARG A 44 -6.81 -13.88 -7.31
N SER A 45 -5.48 -14.00 -7.21
CA SER A 45 -4.75 -13.57 -6.02
C SER A 45 -4.78 -12.06 -5.86
N LEU A 46 -4.68 -11.30 -6.95
CA LEU A 46 -4.82 -9.84 -6.91
C LEU A 46 -6.24 -9.40 -6.54
N GLU A 47 -7.28 -10.05 -7.07
CA GLU A 47 -8.69 -9.80 -6.70
C GLU A 47 -8.90 -9.97 -5.19
N VAL A 48 -8.49 -11.12 -4.63
CA VAL A 48 -8.66 -11.39 -3.20
C VAL A 48 -7.82 -10.45 -2.34
N LEU A 49 -6.58 -10.13 -2.76
CA LEU A 49 -5.74 -9.17 -2.06
C LEU A 49 -6.41 -7.79 -2.03
N ALA A 50 -6.85 -7.29 -3.18
CA ALA A 50 -7.50 -5.99 -3.29
C ALA A 50 -8.80 -5.91 -2.47
N ASP A 51 -9.59 -6.99 -2.42
CA ASP A 51 -10.78 -7.08 -1.57
C ASP A 51 -10.41 -6.98 -0.09
N CYS A 52 -9.31 -7.61 0.33
CA CYS A 52 -8.81 -7.50 1.70
C CYS A 52 -8.40 -6.07 2.05
N TYR A 53 -7.70 -5.36 1.14
CA TYR A 53 -7.37 -3.95 1.33
C TYR A 53 -8.64 -3.07 1.39
N ALA A 54 -9.59 -3.27 0.47
CA ALA A 54 -10.84 -2.51 0.43
C ALA A 54 -11.60 -2.65 1.76
N GLN A 55 -11.74 -3.87 2.29
CA GLN A 55 -12.37 -4.10 3.59
C GLN A 55 -11.57 -3.47 4.73
N ALA A 56 -10.24 -3.59 4.73
CA ALA A 56 -9.39 -3.01 5.79
C ALA A 56 -9.52 -1.48 5.88
N VAL A 57 -9.54 -0.78 4.73
CA VAL A 57 -9.64 0.68 4.71
C VAL A 57 -11.04 1.18 5.08
N LEU A 58 -12.08 0.39 4.77
CA LEU A 58 -13.45 0.67 5.19
C LEU A 58 -13.64 0.43 6.70
N ASP A 59 -13.13 -0.67 7.24
CA ASP A 59 -13.17 -1.00 8.68
C ASP A 59 -12.40 0.04 9.52
N ALA A 60 -11.28 0.54 9.00
CA ALA A 60 -10.50 1.59 9.64
C ALA A 60 -11.21 2.95 9.73
N GLY A 61 -12.28 3.17 8.97
CA GLY A 61 -13.06 4.42 8.98
C GLY A 61 -12.30 5.65 8.47
N VAL A 62 -11.22 5.46 7.71
CA VAL A 62 -10.44 6.57 7.13
C VAL A 62 -11.20 7.13 5.92
N SER A 63 -11.47 8.43 5.94
CA SER A 63 -12.05 9.13 4.79
C SER A 63 -10.97 9.45 3.76
N PHE A 64 -11.23 9.12 2.50
CA PHE A 64 -10.35 9.40 1.37
C PHE A 64 -11.17 9.64 0.10
N ASP A 65 -10.64 10.51 -0.75
CA ASP A 65 -11.23 10.95 -2.01
C ASP A 65 -10.57 10.26 -3.21
N MET A 66 -9.33 9.79 -3.06
CA MET A 66 -8.60 9.04 -4.10
C MET A 66 -7.52 8.13 -3.53
N LEU A 67 -7.06 7.19 -4.35
CA LEU A 67 -5.96 6.28 -4.05
C LEU A 67 -4.66 6.72 -4.75
N PHE A 68 -3.51 6.52 -4.09
CA PHE A 68 -2.20 6.70 -4.70
C PHE A 68 -1.31 5.47 -4.51
N GLY A 69 -0.89 4.89 -5.63
CA GLY A 69 -0.02 3.71 -5.65
C GLY A 69 1.40 4.05 -6.08
N PRO A 70 2.39 4.13 -5.19
CA PRO A 70 3.77 4.40 -5.58
C PRO A 70 4.34 3.33 -6.52
N ALA A 71 5.11 3.75 -7.52
CA ALA A 71 5.74 2.82 -8.45
C ALA A 71 6.79 1.93 -7.76
N TYR A 72 6.83 0.62 -8.04
CA TYR A 72 6.00 -0.11 -9.02
C TYR A 72 4.86 -0.91 -8.39
N LYS A 73 5.05 -1.38 -7.14
CA LYS A 73 4.13 -2.33 -6.50
C LYS A 73 2.79 -1.71 -6.12
N GLY A 74 2.76 -0.42 -5.79
CA GLY A 74 1.54 0.30 -5.49
C GLY A 74 0.61 0.44 -6.71
N ILE A 75 1.13 0.34 -7.94
CA ILE A 75 0.34 0.51 -9.17
C ILE A 75 -0.78 -0.54 -9.29
N PRO A 76 -0.50 -1.85 -9.33
CA PRO A 76 -1.56 -2.85 -9.38
C PRO A 76 -2.44 -2.86 -8.13
N LEU A 77 -1.89 -2.48 -6.96
CA LEU A 77 -2.65 -2.38 -5.72
C LEU A 77 -3.70 -1.27 -5.80
N ALA A 78 -3.31 -0.03 -6.12
CA ALA A 78 -4.23 1.09 -6.23
C ALA A 78 -5.34 0.82 -7.26
N ALA A 79 -4.99 0.27 -8.42
CA ALA A 79 -5.95 -0.10 -9.45
C ALA A 79 -6.91 -1.21 -8.97
N GLY A 80 -6.39 -2.29 -8.38
CA GLY A 80 -7.21 -3.38 -7.86
C GLY A 80 -8.14 -2.94 -6.74
N ILE A 81 -7.65 -2.13 -5.81
CA ILE A 81 -8.44 -1.60 -4.68
C ILE A 81 -9.55 -0.69 -5.20
N ALA A 82 -9.27 0.18 -6.17
CA ALA A 82 -10.30 1.02 -6.80
C ALA A 82 -11.42 0.17 -7.43
N ILE A 83 -11.04 -0.91 -8.16
CA ILE A 83 -11.99 -1.86 -8.72
C ILE A 83 -12.85 -2.51 -7.63
N MET A 84 -12.23 -2.97 -6.54
CA MET A 84 -12.95 -3.66 -5.46
C MET A 84 -13.86 -2.72 -4.65
N LEU A 85 -13.43 -1.49 -4.39
CA LEU A 85 -14.26 -0.46 -3.77
C LEU A 85 -15.52 -0.18 -4.61
N ASN A 86 -15.38 -0.13 -5.94
CA ASN A 86 -16.53 0.05 -6.83
C ASN A 86 -17.42 -1.20 -6.89
N ALA A 87 -16.84 -2.36 -7.21
CA ALA A 87 -17.58 -3.58 -7.49
C ALA A 87 -18.26 -4.19 -6.25
N SER A 88 -17.60 -4.15 -5.09
CA SER A 88 -18.09 -4.79 -3.87
C SER A 88 -18.73 -3.83 -2.88
N HIS A 89 -18.45 -2.53 -3.00
CA HIS A 89 -18.90 -1.53 -2.02
C HIS A 89 -19.61 -0.32 -2.63
N GLY A 90 -19.78 -0.26 -3.96
CA GLY A 90 -20.45 0.86 -4.64
C GLY A 90 -19.72 2.20 -4.51
N ARG A 91 -18.43 2.19 -4.16
CA ARG A 91 -17.60 3.38 -3.99
C ARG A 91 -16.64 3.52 -5.17
N ASN A 92 -17.03 4.30 -6.17
CA ASN A 92 -16.17 4.63 -7.30
C ASN A 92 -15.17 5.73 -6.91
N ILE A 93 -13.91 5.34 -6.69
CA ILE A 93 -12.85 6.25 -6.24
C ILE A 93 -11.74 6.30 -7.30
N PRO A 94 -11.29 7.49 -7.73
CA PRO A 94 -10.19 7.60 -8.67
C PRO A 94 -8.85 7.15 -8.06
N PHE A 95 -7.91 6.77 -8.90
CA PHE A 95 -6.55 6.45 -8.46
C PHE A 95 -5.49 7.11 -9.34
N ALA A 96 -4.30 7.28 -8.78
CA ALA A 96 -3.12 7.77 -9.47
C ALA A 96 -1.86 7.02 -9.02
N TYR A 97 -0.79 7.15 -9.81
CA TYR A 97 0.52 6.61 -9.47
C TYR A 97 1.63 7.46 -10.10
N ASN A 98 2.84 7.41 -9.53
CA ASN A 98 4.00 8.08 -10.14
C ASN A 98 4.76 7.18 -11.11
N ARG A 99 5.56 7.80 -11.98
CA ARG A 99 6.65 7.16 -12.72
C ARG A 99 7.97 7.42 -11.99
N LYS A 100 8.94 6.52 -12.14
CA LYS A 100 10.31 6.75 -11.62
C LYS A 100 11.10 7.74 -12.49
N GLU A 101 10.77 7.81 -13.77
CA GLU A 101 11.36 8.75 -14.72
C GLU A 101 10.25 9.57 -15.38
N ALA A 102 10.47 10.88 -15.51
CA ALA A 102 9.56 11.76 -16.24
C ALA A 102 9.59 11.37 -17.73
N LYS A 103 8.44 11.48 -18.41
CA LYS A 103 8.43 11.39 -19.88
C LYS A 103 8.64 12.78 -20.48
N ASP A 104 9.54 12.86 -21.45
CA ASP A 104 9.84 14.09 -22.19
C ASP A 104 8.85 14.38 -23.33
N HIS A 105 7.92 13.45 -23.62
CA HIS A 105 6.96 13.55 -24.74
C HIS A 105 5.55 13.01 -24.35
N GLY A 106 4.48 13.50 -24.99
CA GLY A 106 3.07 13.16 -24.72
C GLY A 106 2.41 14.08 -23.70
N GLU A 107 1.49 13.57 -22.86
CA GLU A 107 0.94 14.30 -21.68
C GLU A 107 2.02 14.72 -20.66
N GLY A 108 3.26 14.27 -20.84
CA GLY A 108 4.41 14.67 -20.02
C GLY A 108 4.29 14.21 -18.56
N GLY A 109 5.24 14.66 -17.74
CA GLY A 109 5.15 14.54 -16.29
C GLY A 109 5.44 13.15 -15.71
N SER A 110 5.34 13.11 -14.39
CA SER A 110 5.73 11.97 -13.54
C SER A 110 4.53 11.31 -12.85
N LEU A 111 3.30 11.72 -13.15
CA LEU A 111 2.07 11.16 -12.59
C LEU A 111 1.20 10.56 -13.70
N VAL A 112 0.43 9.52 -13.38
CA VAL A 112 -0.50 8.84 -14.28
C VAL A 112 -1.78 8.54 -13.51
N GLY A 113 -2.93 8.66 -14.18
CA GLY A 113 -4.25 8.49 -13.58
C GLY A 113 -4.92 9.84 -13.33
N ALA A 114 -5.77 9.91 -12.31
CA ALA A 114 -6.45 11.16 -11.95
C ALA A 114 -5.48 12.20 -11.39
N GLU A 115 -5.84 13.48 -11.49
CA GLU A 115 -5.12 14.55 -10.82
C GLU A 115 -5.17 14.36 -9.29
N LEU A 116 -4.03 14.55 -8.62
CA LEU A 116 -3.95 14.47 -7.17
C LEU A 116 -4.74 15.61 -6.55
N SER A 117 -5.81 15.28 -5.82
CA SER A 117 -6.71 16.24 -5.17
C SER A 117 -7.36 15.63 -3.92
N GLY A 118 -7.82 16.49 -3.01
CA GLY A 118 -8.51 16.06 -1.78
C GLY A 118 -7.64 15.23 -0.83
N ASN A 119 -8.25 14.28 -0.14
CA ASN A 119 -7.62 13.33 0.76
C ASN A 119 -7.17 12.07 0.00
N VAL A 120 -5.87 11.85 -0.05
CA VAL A 120 -5.22 10.78 -0.82
C VAL A 120 -4.79 9.67 0.12
N LEU A 121 -5.30 8.45 -0.10
CA LEU A 121 -4.86 7.26 0.63
C LEU A 121 -3.73 6.58 -0.16
N ILE A 122 -2.57 6.44 0.47
CA ILE A 122 -1.42 5.77 -0.14
C ILE A 122 -1.57 4.26 0.03
N THR A 123 -1.38 3.47 -1.02
CA THR A 123 -1.48 2.00 -1.00
C THR A 123 -0.16 1.37 -1.40
N ASP A 124 0.47 0.62 -0.50
CA ASP A 124 1.76 -0.04 -0.75
C ASP A 124 1.75 -1.48 -0.20
N ASP A 125 2.75 -2.30 -0.51
CA ASP A 125 2.78 -3.70 -0.03
C ASP A 125 3.21 -3.81 1.44
N VAL A 126 4.39 -3.28 1.77
CA VAL A 126 4.95 -3.26 3.13
C VAL A 126 5.75 -1.99 3.36
N ILE A 127 5.76 -1.49 4.60
CA ILE A 127 6.66 -0.41 4.99
C ILE A 127 7.96 -1.01 5.49
N SER A 128 9.06 -0.76 4.77
CA SER A 128 10.41 -1.14 5.18
C SER A 128 11.12 0.03 5.88
N ALA A 129 11.67 0.97 5.11
CA ALA A 129 12.26 2.22 5.63
C ALA A 129 11.31 3.43 5.50
N GLY A 130 10.12 3.25 4.92
CA GLY A 130 9.15 4.31 4.66
C GLY A 130 9.53 5.28 3.53
N THR A 131 10.61 5.05 2.78
CA THR A 131 11.06 5.94 1.69
C THR A 131 9.99 6.14 0.62
N SER A 132 9.35 5.05 0.15
CA SER A 132 8.26 5.08 -0.83
C SER A 132 7.07 5.95 -0.36
N VAL A 133 6.71 5.82 0.91
CA VAL A 133 5.65 6.61 1.55
C VAL A 133 6.02 8.10 1.59
N ARG A 134 7.25 8.44 2.00
CA ARG A 134 7.73 9.83 2.05
C ARG A 134 7.77 10.47 0.67
N GLU A 135 8.23 9.74 -0.34
CA GLU A 135 8.16 10.18 -1.75
C GLU A 135 6.71 10.45 -2.17
N SER A 136 5.79 9.54 -1.83
CA SER A 136 4.35 9.67 -2.14
C SER A 136 3.73 10.91 -1.50
N ILE A 137 3.99 11.13 -0.20
CA ILE A 137 3.51 12.31 0.52
C ILE A 137 4.02 13.59 -0.14
N ASN A 138 5.27 13.61 -0.60
CA ASN A 138 5.82 14.76 -1.32
C ASN A 138 5.09 15.03 -2.64
N TRP A 139 4.81 14.00 -3.45
CA TRP A 139 3.99 14.14 -4.67
C TRP A 139 2.61 14.71 -4.38
N ILE A 140 1.93 14.17 -3.36
CA ILE A 140 0.59 14.57 -2.93
C ILE A 140 0.58 16.03 -2.46
N THR A 141 1.51 16.40 -1.57
CA THR A 141 1.62 17.76 -1.05
C THR A 141 1.98 18.77 -2.15
N ARG A 142 2.88 18.42 -3.09
CA ARG A 142 3.23 19.31 -4.22
C ARG A 142 2.06 19.58 -5.15
N ALA A 143 1.12 18.66 -5.26
CA ALA A 143 -0.11 18.84 -6.02
C ALA A 143 -1.20 19.60 -5.24
N GLY A 144 -0.94 20.02 -4.00
CA GLY A 144 -1.92 20.70 -3.15
C GLY A 144 -2.95 19.77 -2.49
N ALA A 145 -2.77 18.46 -2.60
CA ALA A 145 -3.59 17.44 -1.96
C ALA A 145 -3.03 17.06 -0.58
N ARG A 146 -3.79 16.26 0.18
CA ARG A 146 -3.41 15.84 1.54
C ARG A 146 -3.31 14.32 1.62
N ALA A 147 -2.17 13.81 2.08
CA ALA A 147 -2.09 12.40 2.47
C ALA A 147 -2.93 12.17 3.73
N CYS A 148 -3.83 11.19 3.69
CA CYS A 148 -4.76 10.90 4.79
C CYS A 148 -4.49 9.58 5.52
N GLY A 149 -3.63 8.74 4.97
CA GLY A 149 -3.26 7.45 5.54
C GLY A 149 -2.39 6.63 4.59
N VAL A 150 -1.91 5.50 5.09
CA VAL A 150 -1.19 4.50 4.30
C VAL A 150 -1.80 3.13 4.57
N ALA A 151 -2.29 2.46 3.53
CA ALA A 151 -2.74 1.08 3.61
C ALA A 151 -1.64 0.12 3.12
N ILE A 152 -1.33 -0.90 3.91
CA ILE A 152 -0.34 -1.94 3.59
C ILE A 152 -0.89 -3.34 3.81
N ALA A 153 -0.32 -4.33 3.12
CA ALA A 153 -0.74 -5.72 3.26
C ALA A 153 -0.26 -6.31 4.59
N LEU A 154 0.93 -5.90 5.05
CA LEU A 154 1.52 -6.42 6.27
C LEU A 154 2.36 -5.34 6.98
N ASP A 155 1.93 -4.97 8.19
CA ASP A 155 2.82 -4.31 9.15
C ASP A 155 3.71 -5.36 9.81
N ARG A 156 5.01 -5.30 9.53
CA ARG A 156 6.00 -6.22 10.08
C ARG A 156 6.26 -5.98 11.57
N GLN A 157 5.87 -4.80 12.09
CA GLN A 157 6.11 -4.36 13.47
C GLN A 157 7.58 -4.43 13.90
N GLU A 158 8.49 -4.47 12.93
CA GLU A 158 9.93 -4.51 13.14
C GLU A 158 10.47 -3.10 13.36
N ARG A 159 11.42 -2.97 14.29
CA ARG A 159 12.14 -1.71 14.48
C ARG A 159 12.92 -1.33 13.23
N GLY A 160 12.87 -0.06 12.85
CA GLY A 160 13.76 0.52 11.85
C GLY A 160 15.20 0.62 12.36
N GLN A 161 15.82 1.77 12.13
CA GLN A 161 17.13 2.09 12.72
C GLN A 161 17.00 2.54 14.19
N GLY A 162 15.83 3.07 14.58
CA GLY A 162 15.56 3.55 15.93
C GLY A 162 14.78 2.58 16.81
N LYS A 163 14.06 3.14 17.79
CA LYS A 163 13.19 2.38 18.72
C LYS A 163 11.81 2.07 18.14
N MET A 164 11.38 2.83 17.13
CA MET A 164 10.05 2.74 16.51
C MET A 164 10.07 1.77 15.32
N SER A 165 8.91 1.20 15.00
CA SER A 165 8.70 0.56 13.71
C SER A 165 8.58 1.59 12.60
N ALA A 166 8.78 1.19 11.35
CA ALA A 166 8.63 2.10 10.23
C ALA A 166 7.20 2.66 10.08
N ALA A 167 6.18 1.87 10.45
CA ALA A 167 4.79 2.34 10.50
C ALA A 167 4.56 3.39 11.59
N GLN A 168 5.18 3.20 12.77
CA GLN A 168 5.15 4.18 13.86
C GLN A 168 5.89 5.47 13.48
N GLU A 169 7.03 5.37 12.80
CA GLU A 169 7.76 6.52 12.29
C GLU A 169 6.90 7.34 11.33
N VAL A 170 6.25 6.71 10.35
CA VAL A 170 5.32 7.38 9.43
C VAL A 170 4.17 8.05 10.18
N THR A 171 3.56 7.35 11.13
CA THR A 171 2.44 7.88 11.92
C THR A 171 2.86 9.11 12.72
N ASN A 172 4.02 9.04 13.38
CA ASN A 172 4.52 10.13 14.23
C ASN A 172 5.03 11.33 13.40
N GLU A 173 5.66 11.08 12.25
CA GLU A 173 6.23 12.13 11.39
C GLU A 173 5.15 12.91 10.64
N PHE A 174 4.10 12.23 10.15
CA PHE A 174 3.10 12.84 9.27
C PHE A 174 1.71 12.98 9.90
N GLY A 175 1.48 12.41 11.10
CA GLY A 175 0.18 12.46 11.76
C GLY A 175 -0.93 11.73 11.01
N ILE A 176 -0.58 10.71 10.20
CA ILE A 176 -1.52 9.90 9.41
C ILE A 176 -1.49 8.44 9.86
N PRO A 177 -2.63 7.73 9.86
CA PRO A 177 -2.68 6.33 10.25
C PRO A 177 -2.00 5.42 9.22
N VAL A 178 -1.42 4.31 9.71
CA VAL A 178 -1.04 3.15 8.89
C VAL A 178 -2.06 2.03 9.14
N ILE A 179 -2.67 1.53 8.08
CA ILE A 179 -3.74 0.51 8.08
C ILE A 179 -3.15 -0.81 7.60
N ALA A 180 -3.34 -1.89 8.36
CA ALA A 180 -2.92 -3.26 8.04
C ALA A 180 -3.93 -4.31 8.54
#